data_AF-U4V622-F1
#
_entry.id   AF-U4V622-F1
#
_cell.length_a   1.000
_cell.length_b   1.000
_cell.length_c   1.000
_cell.angle_alpha   90.00
_cell.angle_beta   90.00
_cell.angle_gamma   90.00
#
_symmetry.space_group_name_H-M   'P 1'
#
loop_
_entity.id
_entity.type
_entity.pdbx_description
1 polymer ?
#
loop_
_entity_poly.entity_id
_entity_poly.type
_entity_poly.pdbx_seq_one_letter_code
_entity_poly.pdbx_strand_id
1 'polypeptide(L)'
;MKKALVLTAAVFLAGSGIALTQDRVLVEVPQAARDYVIANPSDPVVIEGEISDGYVLPDAIAVHPIPDNPDFGYIYVNGEPVIVSMQNRRVVYYAEGGPNAGPPVPTEIVTYIETNPVDPVVIEGGIAEGTIIPQDVPLVAVPDQPAYSYVYVEDRPALIDTQTRRVVWVK
;
A
#
# COMPACT_ATOMS: atom_id res chain seq x y z
N MET A 1 -52.68 -11.84 -43.48
CA MET A 1 -52.92 -11.44 -42.07
C MET A 1 -51.58 -11.04 -41.46
N LYS A 2 -51.46 -9.77 -41.05
CA LYS A 2 -50.28 -9.17 -40.39
C LYS A 2 -50.08 -9.77 -39.00
N LYS A 3 -48.84 -10.09 -38.60
CA LYS A 3 -48.36 -9.95 -37.22
C LYS A 3 -46.88 -9.52 -37.22
N ALA A 4 -46.61 -8.55 -36.38
CA ALA A 4 -45.47 -7.62 -36.41
C ALA A 4 -44.12 -8.27 -36.11
N LEU A 5 -43.09 -7.78 -36.80
CA LEU A 5 -41.69 -8.00 -36.48
C LEU A 5 -41.23 -6.77 -35.70
N VAL A 6 -41.05 -6.90 -34.39
CA VAL A 6 -40.52 -5.85 -33.53
C VAL A 6 -39.00 -5.96 -33.59
N LEU A 7 -38.36 -5.02 -34.28
CA LEU A 7 -36.93 -4.74 -34.14
C LEU A 7 -36.74 -3.98 -32.82
N THR A 8 -36.28 -4.67 -31.78
CA THR A 8 -35.71 -4.00 -30.60
C THR A 8 -34.21 -3.88 -30.81
N ALA A 9 -33.78 -2.70 -31.25
CA ALA A 9 -32.39 -2.31 -31.19
C ALA A 9 -32.06 -1.96 -29.73
N ALA A 10 -31.36 -2.85 -29.03
CA ALA A 10 -30.66 -2.52 -27.80
C ALA A 10 -29.19 -2.29 -28.16
N VAL A 11 -28.86 -1.05 -28.51
CA VAL A 11 -27.48 -0.57 -28.45
C VAL A 11 -27.16 -0.37 -26.97
N PHE A 12 -26.47 -1.32 -26.35
CA PHE A 12 -25.81 -1.08 -25.07
C PHE A 12 -24.34 -0.81 -25.32
N LEU A 13 -23.93 0.32 -24.77
CA LEU A 13 -22.66 1.00 -24.91
C LEU A 13 -21.45 0.15 -24.51
N ALA A 14 -20.35 0.49 -25.15
CA ALA A 14 -18.99 0.06 -24.85
C ALA A 14 -18.68 0.14 -23.35
N GLY A 15 -18.10 -0.94 -22.86
CA GLY A 15 -17.49 -1.04 -21.54
C GLY A 15 -16.45 -2.15 -21.59
N SER A 16 -15.40 -1.95 -22.39
CA SER A 16 -14.18 -2.76 -22.32
C SER A 16 -13.46 -2.41 -21.03
N GLY A 17 -13.96 -2.91 -19.91
CA GLY A 17 -13.27 -2.91 -18.63
C GLY A 17 -13.07 -4.36 -18.23
N ILE A 18 -11.94 -4.94 -18.63
CA ILE A 18 -11.51 -6.20 -18.06
C ILE A 18 -11.17 -5.86 -16.61
N ALA A 19 -12.08 -6.13 -15.68
CA ALA A 19 -11.72 -6.25 -14.28
C ALA A 19 -10.90 -7.54 -14.18
N LEU A 20 -9.59 -7.44 -14.46
CA LEU A 20 -8.65 -8.41 -13.93
C LEU A 20 -8.64 -8.18 -12.43
N THR A 21 -9.51 -8.89 -11.72
CA THR A 21 -9.32 -9.17 -10.30
C THR A 21 -8.01 -9.96 -10.20
N GLN A 22 -6.88 -9.26 -10.26
CA GLN A 22 -5.64 -9.84 -9.79
C GLN A 22 -5.82 -9.91 -8.29
N ASP A 23 -6.05 -11.14 -7.82
CA ASP A 23 -5.99 -11.55 -6.42
C ASP A 23 -4.56 -11.32 -5.89
N ARG A 24 -4.16 -10.04 -5.84
CA ARG A 24 -3.00 -9.61 -5.08
C ARG A 24 -3.51 -9.56 -3.66
N VAL A 25 -3.31 -10.67 -2.95
CA VAL A 25 -3.40 -10.67 -1.50
C VAL A 25 -2.38 -9.65 -1.04
N LEU A 26 -2.86 -8.46 -0.68
CA LEU A 26 -2.04 -7.48 0.00
C LEU A 26 -1.57 -8.16 1.27
N VAL A 27 -0.28 -8.46 1.35
CA VAL A 27 0.27 -9.05 2.57
C VAL A 27 0.33 -7.92 3.59
N GLU A 28 -0.75 -7.77 4.34
CA GLU A 28 -0.82 -6.81 5.43
C GLU A 28 0.19 -7.24 6.49
N VAL A 29 1.28 -6.47 6.62
CA VAL A 29 2.27 -6.71 7.66
C VAL A 29 1.66 -6.26 8.99
N PRO A 30 1.60 -7.12 10.02
CA PRO A 30 1.08 -6.75 11.32
C PRO A 30 1.87 -5.60 11.96
N GLN A 31 1.20 -4.70 12.68
CA GLN A 31 1.87 -3.59 13.36
C GLN A 31 2.93 -4.08 14.36
N ALA A 32 2.64 -5.13 15.11
CA ALA A 32 3.59 -5.74 16.04
C ALA A 32 4.87 -6.23 15.36
N ALA A 33 4.80 -6.67 14.10
CA ALA A 33 5.97 -7.06 13.34
C ALA A 33 6.85 -5.85 12.99
N ARG A 34 6.23 -4.73 12.59
CA ARG A 34 6.95 -3.46 12.36
C ARG A 34 7.64 -2.97 13.62
N ASP A 35 6.90 -2.91 14.73
CA ASP A 35 7.43 -2.45 16.01
C ASP A 35 8.60 -3.31 16.50
N TYR A 36 8.49 -4.63 16.31
CA TYR A 36 9.56 -5.56 16.66
C TYR A 36 10.84 -5.29 15.89
N VAL A 37 10.76 -5.13 14.57
CA VAL A 37 11.96 -4.92 13.73
C VAL A 37 12.64 -3.61 14.12
N ILE A 38 11.87 -2.53 14.32
CA ILE A 38 12.40 -1.25 14.79
C ILE A 38 13.14 -1.40 16.13
N ALA A 39 12.59 -2.18 17.06
CA ALA A 39 13.18 -2.41 18.37
C ALA A 39 14.40 -3.35 18.35
N ASN A 40 14.61 -4.11 17.27
CA ASN A 40 15.63 -5.17 17.18
C ASN A 40 16.43 -5.05 15.87
N PRO A 41 17.33 -4.06 15.74
CA PRO A 41 18.13 -3.91 14.54
C PRO A 41 19.12 -5.07 14.33
N SER A 42 19.28 -5.51 13.08
CA SER A 42 20.29 -6.51 12.68
C SER A 42 21.46 -5.85 11.93
N ASP A 43 22.52 -6.63 11.70
CA ASP A 43 23.65 -6.18 10.89
C ASP A 43 23.18 -5.81 9.46
N PRO A 44 23.53 -4.62 8.94
CA PRO A 44 23.12 -4.21 7.60
C PRO A 44 23.78 -5.05 6.51
N VAL A 45 23.00 -5.36 5.50
CA VAL A 45 23.39 -6.06 4.29
C VAL A 45 23.45 -5.05 3.14
N VAL A 46 24.48 -5.17 2.31
CA VAL A 46 24.59 -4.41 1.07
C VAL A 46 24.04 -5.28 -0.06
N ILE A 47 23.04 -4.77 -0.77
CA ILE A 47 22.44 -5.43 -1.94
C ILE A 47 22.75 -4.57 -3.16
N GLU A 48 23.29 -5.20 -4.21
CA GLU A 48 23.51 -4.52 -5.49
C GLU A 48 22.17 -4.37 -6.22
N GLY A 49 21.64 -3.16 -6.23
CA GLY A 49 20.37 -2.80 -6.89
C GLY A 49 19.40 -2.07 -5.97
N GLU A 50 18.35 -1.50 -6.55
CA GLU A 50 17.24 -0.93 -5.80
C GLU A 50 16.32 -2.06 -5.33
N ILE A 51 15.96 -2.04 -4.04
CA ILE A 51 14.96 -2.94 -3.48
C ILE A 51 13.61 -2.27 -3.63
N SER A 52 12.62 -3.02 -4.09
CA SER A 52 11.25 -2.56 -4.25
C SER A 52 10.25 -3.58 -3.72
N ASP A 53 9.00 -3.17 -3.58
CA ASP A 53 7.92 -4.10 -3.25
C ASP A 53 7.84 -5.24 -4.27
N GLY A 54 7.69 -6.46 -3.77
CA GLY A 54 7.69 -7.64 -4.62
C GLY A 54 9.07 -8.18 -5.01
N TYR A 55 10.16 -7.51 -4.65
CA TYR A 55 11.53 -8.00 -4.86
C TYR A 55 11.75 -9.34 -4.14
N VAL A 56 12.38 -10.30 -4.82
CA VAL A 56 12.69 -11.62 -4.26
C VAL A 56 14.13 -11.62 -3.77
N LEU A 57 14.30 -11.85 -2.48
CA LEU A 57 15.59 -11.80 -1.81
C LEU A 57 16.45 -13.03 -2.18
N PRO A 58 17.70 -12.84 -2.65
CA PRO A 58 18.61 -13.95 -2.95
C PRO A 58 18.81 -14.87 -1.75
N ASP A 59 18.97 -16.18 -1.98
CA ASP A 59 19.16 -17.19 -0.93
C ASP A 59 20.42 -16.95 -0.08
N ALA A 60 21.40 -16.25 -0.64
CA ALA A 60 22.64 -15.88 0.06
C ALA A 60 22.41 -14.91 1.23
N ILE A 61 21.30 -14.17 1.24
CA ILE A 61 20.99 -13.22 2.29
C ILE A 61 20.30 -13.95 3.45
N ALA A 62 20.85 -13.86 4.65
CA ALA A 62 20.20 -14.39 5.84
C ALA A 62 19.01 -13.51 6.22
N VAL A 63 17.83 -14.12 6.36
CA VAL A 63 16.61 -13.44 6.81
C VAL A 63 16.36 -13.80 8.27
N HIS A 64 16.20 -12.78 9.12
CA HIS A 64 15.93 -12.97 10.55
C HIS A 64 14.43 -13.16 10.79
N PRO A 65 13.99 -14.24 11.46
CA PRO A 65 12.56 -14.45 11.73
C PRO A 65 12.03 -13.44 12.75
N ILE A 66 10.75 -13.09 12.64
CA ILE A 66 10.03 -12.28 13.64
C ILE A 66 9.31 -13.25 14.60
N PRO A 67 9.66 -13.30 15.91
CA PRO A 67 9.18 -14.34 16.82
C PRO A 67 7.65 -14.48 16.91
N ASP A 68 6.95 -13.36 17.03
CA ASP A 68 5.48 -13.35 17.16
C ASP A 68 4.74 -13.40 15.81
N ASN A 69 5.49 -13.31 14.70
CA ASN A 69 4.95 -13.26 13.34
C ASN A 69 5.82 -14.11 12.39
N PRO A 70 5.79 -15.46 12.51
CA PRO A 70 6.75 -16.35 11.84
C PRO A 70 6.62 -16.41 10.31
N ASP A 71 5.48 -15.95 9.76
CA ASP A 71 5.29 -15.78 8.31
C ASP A 71 6.17 -14.65 7.74
N PHE A 72 6.76 -13.84 8.61
CA PHE A 72 7.58 -12.70 8.28
C PHE A 72 8.98 -12.86 8.86
N GLY A 73 9.93 -12.34 8.11
CA GLY A 73 11.29 -12.11 8.53
C GLY A 73 11.75 -10.72 8.16
N TYR A 74 12.92 -10.32 8.62
CA TYR A 74 13.47 -9.01 8.34
C TYR A 74 14.96 -9.06 8.04
N ILE A 75 15.40 -8.03 7.32
CA ILE A 75 16.80 -7.70 7.10
C ILE A 75 16.96 -6.19 7.29
N TYR A 76 18.21 -5.76 7.42
CA TYR A 76 18.54 -4.35 7.36
C TYR A 76 19.33 -4.08 6.09
N VAL A 77 18.90 -3.11 5.29
CA VAL A 77 19.59 -2.70 4.06
C VAL A 77 19.92 -1.24 4.18
N ASN A 78 21.22 -0.90 4.09
CA ASN A 78 21.71 0.47 4.31
C ASN A 78 21.24 1.09 5.65
N GLY A 79 20.96 0.26 6.65
CA GLY A 79 20.48 0.70 7.97
C GLY A 79 18.96 0.84 8.10
N GLU A 80 18.20 0.53 7.03
CA GLU A 80 16.74 0.58 7.03
C GLU A 80 16.12 -0.82 7.13
N PRO A 81 15.01 -0.98 7.88
CA PRO A 81 14.35 -2.26 8.04
C PRO A 81 13.55 -2.64 6.80
N VAL A 82 13.73 -3.87 6.34
CA VAL A 82 12.96 -4.46 5.24
C VAL A 82 12.30 -5.73 5.74
N ILE A 83 10.96 -5.81 5.65
CA ILE A 83 10.21 -7.01 6.05
C ILE A 83 9.91 -7.85 4.81
N VAL A 84 10.17 -9.14 4.96
CA VAL A 84 10.17 -10.14 3.91
C VAL A 84 9.18 -11.24 4.31
N SER A 85 8.37 -11.69 3.37
CA SER A 85 7.56 -12.90 3.56
C SER A 85 8.46 -14.13 3.53
N MET A 86 8.38 -14.96 4.57
CA MET A 86 9.14 -16.20 4.68
C MET A 86 8.64 -17.27 3.70
N GLN A 87 7.43 -17.14 3.17
CA GLN A 87 6.83 -18.12 2.26
C GLN A 87 7.48 -18.13 0.88
N ASN A 88 7.93 -16.97 0.40
CA ASN A 88 8.43 -16.77 -0.96
C ASN A 88 9.65 -15.84 -1.04
N ARG A 89 10.25 -15.49 0.12
CA ARG A 89 11.37 -14.54 0.27
C ARG A 89 11.13 -13.20 -0.41
N ARG A 90 9.87 -12.78 -0.50
CA ARG A 90 9.47 -11.54 -1.16
C ARG A 90 9.45 -10.39 -0.17
N VAL A 91 10.02 -9.26 -0.55
CA VAL A 91 9.88 -8.00 0.18
C VAL A 91 8.41 -7.59 0.15
N VAL A 92 7.82 -7.45 1.33
CA VAL A 92 6.42 -7.03 1.56
C VAL A 92 6.33 -5.73 2.37
N TYR A 93 7.47 -5.30 2.92
CA TYR A 93 7.63 -4.00 3.53
C TYR A 93 8.99 -3.42 3.15
N TYR A 94 8.98 -2.29 2.46
CA TYR A 94 10.16 -1.49 2.17
C TYR A 94 9.79 -0.04 2.43
N ALA A 95 10.48 0.58 3.38
CA ALA A 95 10.21 1.94 3.79
C ALA A 95 11.11 2.90 2.99
N GLU A 96 10.69 3.31 1.79
CA GLU A 96 11.25 4.55 1.21
C GLU A 96 10.84 5.71 2.13
N GLY A 97 11.80 6.36 2.80
CA GLY A 97 11.52 7.44 3.77
C GLY A 97 11.87 7.11 5.23
N GLY A 98 12.43 5.92 5.49
CA GLY A 98 12.94 5.53 6.81
C GLY A 98 11.87 4.96 7.75
N PRO A 99 12.18 4.77 9.04
CA PRO A 99 11.39 3.94 9.98
C PRO A 99 9.97 4.44 10.29
N ASN A 100 9.55 5.58 9.74
CA ASN A 100 8.21 6.15 9.88
C ASN A 100 7.38 6.06 8.59
N ALA A 101 7.99 5.65 7.47
CA ALA A 101 7.27 5.40 6.23
C ALA A 101 6.31 4.24 6.43
N GLY A 102 5.09 4.37 5.94
CA GLY A 102 4.09 3.31 6.08
C GLY A 102 4.47 2.06 5.26
N PRO A 103 3.61 1.02 5.24
CA PRO A 103 3.81 -0.11 4.33
C PRO A 103 3.99 0.38 2.89
N PRO A 104 4.82 -0.32 2.08
CA PRO A 104 4.95 -0.02 0.67
C PRO A 104 3.55 -0.08 0.06
N VAL A 105 3.15 1.04 -0.51
CA VAL A 105 1.80 1.19 -1.03
C VAL A 105 1.75 0.52 -2.40
N PRO A 106 0.83 -0.45 -2.60
CA PRO A 106 0.65 -1.06 -3.91
C PRO A 106 0.42 -0.01 -4.99
N THR A 107 1.09 -0.18 -6.12
CA THR A 107 0.98 0.74 -7.25
C THR A 107 -0.47 0.91 -7.72
N GLU A 108 -1.32 -0.11 -7.55
CA GLU A 108 -2.73 -0.05 -7.90
C GLU A 108 -3.50 0.96 -7.04
N ILE A 109 -3.18 1.06 -5.74
CA ILE A 109 -3.77 2.06 -4.84
C ILE A 109 -3.32 3.45 -5.26
N VAL A 110 -2.01 3.64 -5.48
CA VAL A 110 -1.46 4.93 -5.92
C VAL A 110 -2.14 5.37 -7.22
N THR A 111 -2.20 4.47 -8.20
CA THR A 111 -2.85 4.71 -9.50
C THR A 111 -4.32 5.06 -9.34
N TYR A 112 -5.04 4.33 -8.48
CA TYR A 112 -6.44 4.61 -8.20
C TYR A 112 -6.61 6.02 -7.64
N ILE A 113 -5.85 6.39 -6.61
CA ILE A 113 -5.92 7.70 -5.97
C ILE A 113 -5.63 8.81 -6.99
N GLU A 114 -4.55 8.68 -7.75
CA GLU A 114 -4.17 9.65 -8.77
C GLU A 114 -5.22 9.82 -9.88
N THR A 115 -5.95 8.75 -10.21
CA THR A 115 -7.00 8.77 -11.23
C THR A 115 -8.35 9.23 -10.67
N ASN A 116 -8.52 9.27 -9.35
CA ASN A 116 -9.77 9.63 -8.66
C ASN A 116 -9.53 10.74 -7.62
N PRO A 117 -9.18 11.97 -8.05
CA PRO A 117 -8.95 13.07 -7.13
C PRO A 117 -10.24 13.49 -6.42
N VAL A 118 -10.07 13.96 -5.18
CA VAL A 118 -11.16 14.50 -4.35
C VAL A 118 -10.86 15.95 -3.97
N ASP A 119 -11.87 16.66 -3.47
CA ASP A 119 -11.71 18.06 -3.07
C ASP A 119 -10.61 18.19 -1.99
N PRO A 120 -9.58 19.03 -2.22
CA PRO A 120 -8.49 19.19 -1.27
C PRO A 120 -8.96 19.83 0.05
N VAL A 121 -8.36 19.38 1.14
CA VAL A 121 -8.51 19.99 2.46
C VAL A 121 -7.24 20.76 2.84
N VAL A 122 -7.39 21.74 3.71
CA VAL A 122 -6.26 22.51 4.26
C VAL A 122 -5.97 21.97 5.66
N ILE A 123 -4.73 21.58 5.89
CA ILE A 123 -4.25 21.13 7.21
C ILE A 123 -3.07 22.00 7.61
N GLU A 124 -3.16 22.64 8.77
CA GLU A 124 -2.05 23.44 9.31
C GLU A 124 -0.82 22.56 9.54
N GLY A 125 0.32 22.97 8.98
CA GLY A 125 1.58 22.23 9.07
C GLY A 125 1.78 21.18 7.97
N GLY A 126 0.83 21.02 7.05
CA GLY A 126 0.91 20.08 5.94
C GLY A 126 0.81 18.63 6.38
N ILE A 127 1.24 17.73 5.49
CA ILE A 127 1.23 16.28 5.72
C ILE A 127 2.57 15.65 5.36
N ALA A 128 2.95 14.67 6.17
CA ALA A 128 4.13 13.83 6.02
C ALA A 128 3.75 12.40 6.45
N GLU A 129 4.57 11.42 6.09
CA GLU A 129 4.38 10.05 6.54
C GLU A 129 4.49 9.94 8.06
N GLY A 130 3.64 9.11 8.66
CA GLY A 130 3.50 8.99 10.10
C GLY A 130 2.60 10.04 10.76
N THR A 131 2.21 11.12 10.07
CA THR A 131 1.28 12.14 10.58
C THR A 131 -0.08 11.52 10.87
N ILE A 132 -0.70 11.86 12.00
CA ILE A 132 -2.08 11.47 12.33
C ILE A 132 -3.05 12.53 11.81
N ILE A 133 -3.98 12.14 10.95
CA ILE A 133 -4.99 13.02 10.39
C ILE A 133 -6.08 13.31 11.43
N PRO A 134 -6.41 14.59 11.71
CA PRO A 134 -7.50 14.98 12.61
C PRO A 134 -8.84 14.33 12.28
N GLN A 135 -9.66 14.04 13.29
CA GLN A 135 -10.92 13.28 13.15
C GLN A 135 -12.00 14.00 12.33
N ASP A 136 -11.92 15.33 12.28
CA ASP A 136 -12.82 16.21 11.52
C ASP A 136 -12.50 16.26 10.03
N VAL A 137 -11.32 15.81 9.61
CA VAL A 137 -10.97 15.70 8.19
C VAL A 137 -11.72 14.52 7.56
N PRO A 138 -12.51 14.73 6.50
CA PRO A 138 -13.15 13.62 5.80
C PRO A 138 -12.10 12.76 5.10
N LEU A 139 -12.23 11.44 5.25
CA LEU A 139 -11.40 10.46 4.55
C LEU A 139 -12.27 9.70 3.54
N VAL A 140 -11.70 9.41 2.37
CA VAL A 140 -12.37 8.63 1.33
C VAL A 140 -11.78 7.23 1.30
N ALA A 141 -12.62 6.20 1.46
CA ALA A 141 -12.15 4.82 1.45
C ALA A 141 -11.60 4.43 0.08
N VAL A 142 -10.54 3.62 0.07
CA VAL A 142 -10.03 2.99 -1.16
C VAL A 142 -10.95 1.79 -1.49
N PRO A 143 -11.50 1.70 -2.71
CA PRO A 143 -12.31 0.55 -3.12
C PRO A 143 -11.55 -0.76 -2.97
N ASP A 144 -12.27 -1.81 -2.59
CA ASP A 144 -11.75 -3.17 -2.37
C ASP A 144 -10.67 -3.29 -1.27
N GLN A 145 -10.29 -2.17 -0.61
CA GLN A 145 -9.24 -2.09 0.41
C GLN A 145 -9.66 -1.20 1.59
N PRO A 146 -10.65 -1.61 2.40
CA PRO A 146 -11.21 -0.79 3.48
C PRO A 146 -10.22 -0.44 4.60
N ALA A 147 -9.10 -1.16 4.69
CA ALA A 147 -7.99 -0.84 5.58
C ALA A 147 -7.36 0.53 5.27
N TYR A 148 -7.52 1.03 4.04
CA TYR A 148 -6.98 2.31 3.61
C TYR A 148 -8.06 3.31 3.23
N SER A 149 -7.73 4.57 3.49
CA SER A 149 -8.45 5.73 2.98
C SER A 149 -7.46 6.72 2.40
N TYR A 150 -7.92 7.68 1.63
CA TYR A 150 -7.08 8.74 1.07
C TYR A 150 -7.73 10.11 1.25
N VAL A 151 -6.89 11.13 1.19
CA VAL A 151 -7.29 12.54 1.21
C VAL A 151 -6.32 13.35 0.34
N TYR A 152 -6.78 14.49 -0.16
CA TYR A 152 -5.95 15.45 -0.86
C TYR A 152 -5.68 16.63 0.06
N VAL A 153 -4.40 16.97 0.29
CA VAL A 153 -3.99 18.14 1.08
C VAL A 153 -3.12 19.00 0.21
N GLU A 154 -3.54 20.25 -0.04
CA GLU A 154 -2.83 21.18 -0.93
C GLU A 154 -2.49 20.54 -2.29
N ASP A 155 -3.47 19.87 -2.91
CA ASP A 155 -3.36 19.13 -4.18
C ASP A 155 -2.44 17.90 -4.17
N ARG A 156 -1.90 17.51 -3.01
CA ARG A 156 -1.09 16.31 -2.84
C ARG A 156 -1.93 15.16 -2.28
N PRO A 157 -1.97 14.00 -2.94
CA PRO A 157 -2.62 12.83 -2.37
C PRO A 157 -1.80 12.28 -1.20
N ALA A 158 -2.52 11.87 -0.15
CA ALA A 158 -1.98 11.03 0.91
C ALA A 158 -2.81 9.77 1.07
N LEU A 159 -2.13 8.65 1.32
CA LEU A 159 -2.76 7.41 1.77
C LEU A 159 -2.70 7.33 3.29
N ILE A 160 -3.78 6.84 3.88
CA ILE A 160 -4.02 6.80 5.31
C ILE A 160 -4.46 5.39 5.70
N ASP A 161 -3.87 4.87 6.77
CA ASP A 161 -4.39 3.71 7.48
C ASP A 161 -5.70 4.11 8.18
N THR A 162 -6.83 3.51 7.77
CA THR A 162 -8.18 3.89 8.23
C THR A 162 -8.35 3.72 9.74
N GLN A 163 -7.71 2.71 10.34
CA GLN A 163 -7.88 2.39 11.77
C GLN A 163 -7.16 3.40 12.65
N THR A 164 -5.96 3.80 12.26
CA THR A 164 -5.07 4.67 13.04
C THR A 164 -5.11 6.14 12.60
N ARG A 165 -5.71 6.42 11.44
CA ARG A 165 -5.66 7.70 10.72
C ARG A 165 -4.24 8.19 10.45
N ARG A 166 -3.27 7.27 10.39
CA ARG A 166 -1.87 7.59 10.13
C ARG A 166 -1.62 7.67 8.63
N VAL A 167 -0.95 8.72 8.18
CA VAL A 167 -0.44 8.83 6.81
C VAL A 167 0.63 7.76 6.60
N VAL A 168 0.41 6.88 5.62
CA VAL A 168 1.33 5.80 5.26
C VAL A 168 2.14 6.12 4.01
N TRP A 169 1.67 7.06 3.18
CA TRP A 169 2.34 7.55 1.97
C TRP A 169 1.84 8.94 1.62
N VAL A 170 2.72 9.77 1.04
CA VAL A 170 2.39 11.10 0.50
C VAL A 170 3.22 11.37 -0.76
N LYS A 171 2.66 12.12 -1.70
CA LYS A 171 3.36 12.59 -2.90
C LYS A 171 4.07 13.93 -2.72
#